data_AF-A0A1C6AW77-F1
#
_entry.id   AF-A0A1C6AW77-F1
#
_cell.length_a   1.000
_cell.length_b   1.000
_cell.length_c   1.000
_cell.angle_alpha   90.00
_cell.angle_beta   90.00
_cell.angle_gamma   90.00
#
_symmetry.space_group_name_H-M   'P 1'
#
loop_
_entity.id
_entity.type
_entity.pdbx_description
1 polymer ?
#
loop_
_entity_poly.entity_id
_entity_poly.type
_entity_poly.pdbx_seq_one_letter_code
_entity_poly.pdbx_strand_id
1 'polypeptide(L)'
;MTGTPFIPERITVHLGPPDSNAENVSVTFPDYVKNVASSEIFPNWPENSLRANIYVISTFALNRIYTEWYRAKGYDFDITNSTQYDQKFINGREIFENISQLTDELFSNYVRRQGYVEPLFTQFCNGTTVTCEGLSQWGTVDLAKQGMTPYEILQYYYGDNIEIVRDAQVMTNTPSYPGIELRLGSFGNDVRTIQVQLNRIARNYPAIQKISSVDGAFGVQTEDAVKTFQQIFNMPQTGVVDKATWYKIAYIFTSVKKLAELNSEGLRLEEVDKQFKEDLSPGMQNNEVKILQYFLAVIGAYYDSIMPVDITGYYGSETEASVRSFQKTYGLPETGTVNRATWFDIYRAYDGIIQSIPIDDGEDVILFQGTILKEGMSNDEIKRLQEYLTFINQTYPNIPAVNNTGYFGPVTRSSVLAFQRQFGLPQNGLVGAVTWNEIVGLYSDLKYGFDKRPYQNPGYTIK
;
A
#
# COMPACT_ATOMS: atom_id res chain seq x y z
N MET A 1 -5.59 -3.48 0.34
CA MET A 1 -4.82 -4.49 -0.45
C MET A 1 -3.46 -3.93 -0.79
N THR A 2 -2.40 -4.69 -0.56
CA THR A 2 -1.00 -4.23 -0.51
C THR A 2 -0.15 -4.59 -1.74
N GLY A 3 -0.77 -5.01 -2.84
CA GLY A 3 -0.10 -5.48 -4.06
C GLY A 3 -0.34 -6.96 -4.31
N THR A 4 0.72 -7.69 -4.69
CA THR A 4 0.69 -9.14 -4.92
C THR A 4 0.54 -9.91 -3.59
N PRO A 5 -0.24 -11.01 -3.53
CA PRO A 5 -0.39 -11.82 -2.33
C PRO A 5 0.91 -12.51 -1.92
N PHE A 6 1.11 -12.65 -0.61
CA PHE A 6 2.18 -13.40 0.04
C PHE A 6 1.57 -14.29 1.12
N ILE A 7 2.25 -15.36 1.53
CA ILE A 7 1.79 -16.22 2.61
C ILE A 7 2.07 -15.54 3.95
N PRO A 8 1.07 -15.35 4.82
CA PRO A 8 1.31 -14.71 6.09
C PRO A 8 2.03 -15.68 7.04
N GLU A 9 2.94 -15.19 7.87
CA GLU A 9 3.57 -16.01 8.93
C GLU A 9 2.54 -16.58 9.92
N ARG A 10 1.50 -15.79 10.20
CA ARG A 10 0.46 -16.10 11.19
C ARG A 10 -0.92 -15.74 10.68
N ILE A 11 -1.92 -16.41 11.25
CA ILE A 11 -3.34 -16.13 11.05
C ILE A 11 -4.05 -16.12 12.41
N THR A 12 -4.92 -15.14 12.62
CA THR A 12 -5.75 -15.02 13.82
C THR A 12 -7.16 -15.56 13.56
N VAL A 13 -7.52 -16.63 14.27
CA VAL A 13 -8.81 -17.32 14.16
C VAL A 13 -9.72 -16.92 15.32
N HIS A 14 -10.94 -16.46 15.02
CA HIS A 14 -11.98 -16.24 16.01
C HIS A 14 -12.78 -17.53 16.26
N LEU A 15 -12.88 -17.96 17.51
CA LEU A 15 -13.49 -19.25 17.89
C LEU A 15 -15.03 -19.19 18.02
N GLY A 16 -15.71 -18.54 17.08
CA GLY A 16 -17.16 -18.48 17.01
C GLY A 16 -17.67 -17.70 15.79
N PRO A 17 -18.98 -17.43 15.69
CA PRO A 17 -19.53 -16.48 14.73
C PRO A 17 -18.89 -15.08 14.91
N PRO A 18 -18.84 -14.22 13.86
CA PRO A 18 -18.09 -12.96 13.90
C PRO A 18 -18.44 -12.03 15.07
N ASP A 19 -19.72 -11.94 15.45
CA ASP A 19 -20.20 -11.06 16.51
C ASP A 19 -20.27 -11.74 17.89
N SER A 20 -19.78 -12.98 18.00
CA SER A 20 -19.80 -13.72 19.25
C SER A 20 -18.69 -13.27 20.20
N ASN A 21 -18.94 -13.38 21.51
CA ASN A 21 -17.89 -13.17 22.51
C ASN A 21 -17.05 -14.46 22.65
N ALA A 22 -16.20 -14.72 21.65
CA ALA A 22 -15.28 -15.86 21.62
C ALA A 22 -13.81 -15.43 21.58
N GLU A 23 -12.92 -16.34 21.95
CA GLU A 23 -11.48 -16.10 21.96
C GLU A 23 -10.91 -15.99 20.53
N ASN A 24 -9.91 -15.12 20.36
CA ASN A 24 -9.07 -15.05 19.18
C ASN A 24 -7.77 -15.81 19.42
N VAL A 25 -7.50 -16.84 18.61
CA VAL A 25 -6.28 -17.65 18.69
C VAL A 25 -5.41 -17.38 17.47
N SER A 26 -4.15 -17.00 17.69
CA SER A 26 -3.19 -16.80 16.59
C SER A 26 -2.26 -17.99 16.47
N VAL A 27 -2.19 -18.59 15.29
CA VAL A 27 -1.32 -19.75 14.95
C VAL A 27 -0.45 -19.43 13.74
N THR A 28 0.55 -20.27 13.43
CA THR A 28 1.25 -20.14 12.15
C THR A 28 0.29 -20.49 11.00
N PHE A 29 0.48 -19.89 9.83
CA PHE A 29 -0.38 -20.21 8.68
C PHE A 29 -0.33 -21.70 8.27
N PRO A 30 0.84 -22.38 8.25
CA PRO A 30 0.88 -23.82 8.03
C PRO A 30 0.09 -24.61 9.07
N ASP A 31 0.22 -24.28 10.37
CA ASP A 31 -0.52 -24.97 11.44
C ASP A 31 -2.04 -24.80 11.29
N TYR A 32 -2.49 -23.63 10.86
CA TYR A 32 -3.89 -23.40 10.53
C TYR A 32 -4.37 -24.33 9.42
N VAL A 33 -3.63 -24.41 8.31
CA VAL A 33 -4.01 -25.27 7.17
C VAL A 33 -4.02 -26.73 7.58
N LYS A 34 -3.02 -27.20 8.33
CA LYS A 34 -2.96 -28.57 8.88
C LYS A 34 -4.16 -28.90 9.75
N ASN A 35 -4.55 -27.95 10.61
CA ASN A 35 -5.69 -28.07 11.51
C ASN A 35 -7.00 -28.18 10.72
N VAL A 36 -7.24 -27.27 9.79
CA VAL A 36 -8.45 -27.25 8.97
C VAL A 36 -8.51 -28.49 8.09
N ALA A 37 -7.44 -28.84 7.38
CA ALA A 37 -7.40 -30.05 6.57
C ALA A 37 -7.70 -31.30 7.40
N SER A 38 -7.10 -31.43 8.58
CA SER A 38 -7.42 -32.57 9.45
C SER A 38 -8.87 -32.53 10.00
N SER A 39 -9.55 -31.37 9.95
CA SER A 39 -10.94 -31.15 10.45
C SER A 39 -12.00 -31.40 9.39
N GLU A 40 -11.60 -31.28 8.13
CA GLU A 40 -12.48 -31.18 6.98
C GLU A 40 -12.37 -32.40 6.05
N ILE A 41 -11.20 -33.06 6.01
CA ILE A 41 -10.94 -34.22 5.14
C ILE A 41 -10.37 -35.41 5.91
N PHE A 42 -10.48 -36.61 5.32
CA PHE A 42 -10.05 -37.85 5.96
C PHE A 42 -8.66 -38.29 5.45
N PRO A 43 -7.75 -38.72 6.34
CA PRO A 43 -6.37 -39.04 5.98
C PRO A 43 -6.22 -40.25 5.05
N ASN A 44 -7.23 -41.12 4.95
CA ASN A 44 -7.20 -42.30 4.09
C ASN A 44 -7.68 -42.03 2.65
N TRP A 45 -8.03 -40.78 2.31
CA TRP A 45 -8.40 -40.42 0.96
C TRP A 45 -7.21 -40.51 0.00
N PRO A 46 -7.45 -40.70 -1.31
CA PRO A 46 -6.38 -40.69 -2.31
C PRO A 46 -5.54 -39.41 -2.22
N GLU A 47 -4.23 -39.52 -2.40
CA GLU A 47 -3.31 -38.37 -2.24
C GLU A 47 -3.70 -37.18 -3.14
N ASN A 48 -4.12 -37.43 -4.39
CA ASN A 48 -4.55 -36.35 -5.29
C ASN A 48 -5.77 -35.58 -4.76
N SER A 49 -6.69 -36.27 -4.08
CA SER A 49 -7.84 -35.66 -3.41
C SER A 49 -7.39 -34.84 -2.20
N LEU A 50 -6.48 -35.36 -1.37
CA LEU A 50 -5.90 -34.62 -0.24
C LEU A 50 -5.24 -33.32 -0.71
N ARG A 51 -4.37 -33.39 -1.72
CA ARG A 51 -3.67 -32.23 -2.29
C ARG A 51 -4.63 -31.18 -2.84
N ALA A 52 -5.65 -31.60 -3.60
CA ALA A 52 -6.67 -30.68 -4.14
C ALA A 52 -7.42 -29.92 -3.02
N ASN A 53 -7.79 -30.61 -1.95
CA ASN A 53 -8.45 -29.99 -0.80
C ASN A 53 -7.49 -29.06 -0.03
N ILE A 54 -6.21 -29.42 0.15
CA ILE A 54 -5.22 -28.55 0.80
C ILE A 54 -5.04 -27.24 0.02
N TYR A 55 -4.93 -27.30 -1.32
CA TYR A 55 -4.89 -26.08 -2.15
C TYR A 55 -6.10 -25.17 -1.91
N VAL A 56 -7.30 -25.75 -1.87
CA VAL A 56 -8.54 -25.02 -1.61
C VAL A 56 -8.57 -24.40 -0.22
N ILE A 57 -8.11 -25.15 0.79
CA ILE A 57 -8.11 -24.67 2.18
C ILE A 57 -7.18 -23.47 2.33
N SER A 58 -5.93 -23.61 1.87
CA SER A 58 -4.92 -22.54 1.90
C SER A 58 -5.38 -21.31 1.13
N THR A 59 -5.91 -21.50 -0.09
CA THR A 59 -6.31 -20.39 -0.95
C THR A 59 -7.49 -19.60 -0.37
N PHE A 60 -8.48 -20.29 0.21
CA PHE A 60 -9.63 -19.63 0.86
C PHE A 60 -9.17 -18.75 2.03
N ALA A 61 -8.32 -19.29 2.90
CA ALA A 61 -7.80 -18.54 4.05
C ALA A 61 -6.96 -17.34 3.60
N LEU A 62 -6.13 -17.55 2.56
CA LEU A 62 -5.33 -16.49 1.97
C LEU A 62 -6.21 -15.40 1.33
N ASN A 63 -7.33 -15.75 0.70
CA ASN A 63 -8.30 -14.78 0.18
C ASN A 63 -8.91 -13.91 1.31
N ARG A 64 -9.28 -14.51 2.45
CA ARG A 64 -9.78 -13.76 3.61
C ARG A 64 -8.78 -12.73 4.13
N ILE A 65 -7.51 -13.12 4.20
CA ILE A 65 -6.41 -12.26 4.64
C ILE A 65 -6.13 -11.16 3.61
N TYR A 66 -5.99 -11.53 2.33
CA TYR A 66 -5.67 -10.60 1.25
C TYR A 66 -6.74 -9.51 1.08
N THR A 67 -8.00 -9.90 1.15
CA THR A 67 -9.15 -8.97 1.06
C THR A 67 -9.40 -8.22 2.36
N GLU A 68 -8.69 -8.56 3.44
CA GLU A 68 -8.91 -8.09 4.80
C GLU A 68 -10.38 -8.19 5.21
N TRP A 69 -11.04 -9.30 4.83
CA TRP A 69 -12.50 -9.41 4.87
C TRP A 69 -13.13 -9.04 6.22
N TYR A 70 -12.52 -9.48 7.32
CA TYR A 70 -12.98 -9.18 8.67
C TYR A 70 -12.37 -7.87 9.21
N ARG A 71 -11.08 -7.61 8.97
CA ARG A 71 -10.44 -6.37 9.41
C ARG A 71 -11.08 -5.12 8.81
N ALA A 72 -11.47 -5.18 7.54
CA ALA A 72 -12.16 -4.10 6.84
C ALA A 72 -13.59 -3.84 7.38
N LYS A 73 -14.14 -4.80 8.14
CA LYS A 73 -15.41 -4.66 8.87
C LYS A 73 -15.23 -4.23 10.33
N GLY A 74 -14.00 -3.99 10.77
CA GLY A 74 -13.68 -3.53 12.12
C GLY A 74 -13.34 -4.64 13.12
N TYR A 75 -13.26 -5.90 12.69
CA TYR A 75 -12.79 -6.98 13.55
C TYR A 75 -11.26 -7.00 13.65
N ASP A 76 -10.73 -7.60 14.70
CA ASP A 76 -9.28 -7.71 14.96
C ASP A 76 -8.69 -9.08 14.56
N PHE A 77 -9.53 -9.99 14.06
CA PHE A 77 -9.16 -11.32 13.56
C PHE A 77 -9.23 -11.42 12.02
N ASP A 78 -8.66 -12.50 11.48
CA ASP A 78 -8.54 -12.72 10.04
C ASP A 78 -9.59 -13.69 9.48
N ILE A 79 -10.07 -14.64 10.29
CA ILE A 79 -11.02 -15.68 9.89
C ILE A 79 -11.78 -16.23 11.10
N THR A 80 -12.98 -16.77 10.92
CA THR A 80 -13.71 -17.50 11.98
C THR A 80 -13.50 -19.02 11.87
N ASN A 81 -13.83 -19.77 12.92
CA ASN A 81 -13.95 -21.23 12.86
C ASN A 81 -15.40 -21.73 12.65
N SER A 82 -16.33 -20.80 12.41
CA SER A 82 -17.74 -21.11 12.24
C SER A 82 -18.00 -21.55 10.80
N THR A 83 -18.41 -22.80 10.60
CA THR A 83 -18.65 -23.39 9.26
C THR A 83 -19.79 -22.73 8.48
N GLN A 84 -20.58 -21.86 9.12
CA GLN A 84 -21.55 -21.02 8.43
C GLN A 84 -20.86 -19.93 7.59
N TYR A 85 -19.68 -19.47 8.01
CA TYR A 85 -18.98 -18.32 7.41
C TYR A 85 -17.66 -18.73 6.76
N ASP A 86 -16.91 -19.63 7.41
CA ASP A 86 -15.55 -20.00 7.05
C ASP A 86 -15.32 -21.51 7.27
N GLN A 87 -14.07 -21.89 7.57
CA GLN A 87 -13.61 -23.28 7.62
C GLN A 87 -13.63 -23.81 9.05
N LYS A 88 -13.82 -25.13 9.21
CA LYS A 88 -13.77 -25.77 10.50
C LYS A 88 -12.35 -25.80 11.06
N PHE A 89 -12.13 -25.04 12.12
CA PHE A 89 -10.91 -25.05 12.90
C PHE A 89 -11.22 -25.46 14.35
N ILE A 90 -10.41 -26.34 14.93
CA ILE A 90 -10.57 -26.81 16.31
C ILE A 90 -9.29 -26.49 17.08
N ASN A 91 -9.37 -25.62 18.09
CA ASN A 91 -8.21 -25.29 18.91
C ASN A 91 -7.73 -26.53 19.69
N GLY A 92 -6.42 -26.82 19.68
CA GLY A 92 -5.80 -27.92 20.43
C GLY A 92 -6.05 -29.34 19.89
N ARG A 93 -6.53 -29.51 18.65
CA ARG A 93 -6.72 -30.84 18.06
C ARG A 93 -5.42 -31.54 17.68
N GLU A 94 -5.49 -32.87 17.54
CA GLU A 94 -4.44 -33.66 16.90
C GLU A 94 -4.50 -33.56 15.37
N ILE A 95 -3.33 -33.59 14.73
CA ILE A 95 -3.15 -33.46 13.27
C ILE A 95 -2.72 -34.80 12.70
N PHE A 96 -3.26 -35.19 11.55
CA PHE A 96 -2.84 -36.42 10.89
C PHE A 96 -1.50 -36.24 10.19
N GLU A 97 -0.56 -37.16 10.42
CA GLU A 97 0.82 -37.06 9.94
C GLU A 97 0.90 -36.89 8.41
N ASN A 98 0.15 -37.69 7.65
CA ASN A 98 0.16 -37.59 6.19
C ASN A 98 -0.40 -36.27 5.68
N ILE A 99 -1.40 -35.69 6.34
CA ILE A 99 -1.93 -34.36 6.03
C ILE A 99 -0.89 -33.29 6.39
N SER A 100 -0.19 -33.44 7.51
CA SER A 100 0.88 -32.53 7.92
C SER A 100 1.97 -32.45 6.85
N GLN A 101 2.48 -33.61 6.40
CA GLN A 101 3.52 -33.69 5.38
C GLN A 101 3.10 -33.06 4.05
N LEU A 102 1.89 -33.36 3.57
CA LEU A 102 1.35 -32.75 2.35
C LEU A 102 1.14 -31.24 2.50
N THR A 103 0.75 -30.77 3.69
CA THR A 103 0.58 -29.34 3.95
C THR A 103 1.93 -28.61 3.94
N ASP A 104 2.96 -29.19 4.56
CA ASP A 104 4.31 -28.61 4.58
C ASP A 104 4.91 -28.47 3.16
N GLU A 105 4.52 -29.34 2.23
CA GLU A 105 4.89 -29.23 0.82
C GLU A 105 4.12 -28.11 0.08
N LEU A 106 2.86 -27.87 0.46
CA LEU A 106 1.92 -27.09 -0.35
C LEU A 106 1.55 -25.72 0.21
N PHE A 107 1.86 -25.41 1.48
CA PHE A 107 1.36 -24.19 2.13
C PHE A 107 1.82 -22.89 1.47
N SER A 108 2.92 -22.92 0.72
CA SER A 108 3.46 -21.79 -0.05
C SER A 108 2.76 -21.60 -1.41
N ASN A 109 1.80 -22.45 -1.75
CA ASN A 109 1.14 -22.48 -3.05
C ASN A 109 -0.35 -22.12 -2.91
N TYR A 110 -0.89 -21.39 -3.87
CA TYR A 110 -2.31 -21.00 -3.87
C TYR A 110 -2.88 -20.91 -5.29
N VAL A 111 -4.20 -21.00 -5.38
CA VAL A 111 -4.93 -20.94 -6.66
C VAL A 111 -5.37 -19.51 -6.95
N ARG A 112 -5.24 -19.08 -8.21
CA ARG A 112 -5.84 -17.83 -8.70
C ARG A 112 -6.36 -17.99 -10.12
N ARG A 113 -7.13 -17.01 -10.61
CA ARG A 113 -7.52 -16.91 -12.02
C ARG A 113 -6.32 -16.44 -12.86
N GLN A 114 -6.16 -16.95 -14.08
CA GLN A 114 -5.05 -16.52 -14.94
C GLN A 114 -5.22 -15.05 -15.31
N GLY A 115 -4.13 -14.27 -15.22
CA GLY A 115 -4.14 -12.83 -15.46
C GLY A 115 -4.70 -11.98 -14.32
N TYR A 116 -5.08 -12.61 -13.21
CA TYR A 116 -5.54 -11.94 -11.99
C TYR A 116 -4.53 -12.11 -10.86
N VAL A 117 -4.63 -11.25 -9.85
CA VAL A 117 -3.63 -11.16 -8.77
C VAL A 117 -4.11 -11.79 -7.48
N GLU A 118 -5.39 -11.62 -7.13
CA GLU A 118 -5.96 -12.12 -5.88
C GLU A 118 -5.95 -13.65 -5.79
N PRO A 119 -5.80 -14.22 -4.59
CA PRO A 119 -6.11 -15.62 -4.37
C PRO A 119 -7.60 -15.85 -4.67
N LEU A 120 -7.92 -16.92 -5.39
CA LEU A 120 -9.30 -17.26 -5.72
C LEU A 120 -10.10 -17.52 -4.44
N PHE A 121 -11.32 -17.01 -4.33
CA PHE A 121 -12.24 -17.46 -3.28
C PHE A 121 -12.71 -18.88 -3.59
N THR A 122 -11.90 -19.86 -3.18
CA THR A 122 -12.12 -21.29 -3.41
C THR A 122 -13.19 -21.81 -2.46
N GLN A 123 -14.45 -21.43 -2.70
CA GLN A 123 -15.58 -21.95 -1.96
C GLN A 123 -15.59 -23.49 -2.07
N PHE A 124 -15.87 -24.17 -0.97
CA PHE A 124 -16.01 -25.61 -0.94
C PHE A 124 -17.06 -26.03 0.07
N CYS A 125 -17.52 -27.27 -0.07
CA CYS A 125 -18.49 -27.89 0.80
C CYS A 125 -18.26 -29.39 0.85
N ASN A 126 -18.85 -30.05 1.84
CA ASN A 126 -18.76 -31.48 2.00
C ASN A 126 -19.13 -32.27 0.73
N GLY A 127 -20.19 -31.85 0.04
CA GLY A 127 -20.60 -32.43 -1.23
C GLY A 127 -21.46 -33.69 -1.14
N THR A 128 -21.71 -34.23 0.05
CA THR A 128 -22.66 -35.35 0.25
C THR A 128 -23.95 -34.89 0.91
N THR A 129 -23.85 -34.15 2.02
CA THR A 129 -25.00 -33.61 2.76
C THR A 129 -25.32 -32.16 2.39
N VAL A 130 -24.33 -31.43 1.88
CA VAL A 130 -24.43 -30.03 1.46
C VAL A 130 -23.73 -29.88 0.12
N THR A 131 -24.39 -29.23 -0.84
CA THR A 131 -23.82 -28.90 -2.16
C THR A 131 -23.62 -27.39 -2.27
N CYS A 132 -22.68 -26.99 -3.13
CA CYS A 132 -22.28 -25.62 -3.36
C CYS A 132 -21.76 -25.49 -4.81
N GLU A 133 -21.61 -24.28 -5.31
CA GLU A 133 -21.05 -24.03 -6.65
C GLU A 133 -19.55 -24.34 -6.75
N GLY A 134 -18.87 -24.41 -5.61
CA GLY A 134 -17.45 -24.69 -5.52
C GLY A 134 -17.11 -26.18 -5.37
N LEU A 135 -15.93 -26.47 -4.81
CA LEU A 135 -15.42 -27.83 -4.74
C LEU A 135 -16.23 -28.71 -3.77
N SER A 136 -16.63 -29.89 -4.25
CA SER A 136 -17.17 -30.98 -3.42
C SER A 136 -16.03 -31.81 -2.85
N GLN A 137 -15.84 -31.77 -1.53
CA GLN A 137 -14.74 -32.48 -0.86
C GLN A 137 -14.78 -33.97 -1.15
N TRP A 138 -15.92 -34.63 -0.95
CA TRP A 138 -16.09 -36.04 -1.30
C TRP A 138 -16.00 -36.30 -2.81
N GLY A 139 -16.49 -35.37 -3.63
CA GLY A 139 -16.38 -35.49 -5.08
C GLY A 139 -14.93 -35.54 -5.57
N THR A 140 -13.99 -34.91 -4.86
CA THR A 140 -12.55 -35.04 -5.20
C THR A 140 -12.03 -36.47 -5.09
N VAL A 141 -12.60 -37.30 -4.21
CA VAL A 141 -12.19 -38.69 -4.02
C VAL A 141 -12.50 -39.51 -5.26
N ASP A 142 -13.68 -39.32 -5.84
CA ASP A 142 -14.11 -40.07 -7.03
C ASP A 142 -13.31 -39.65 -8.26
N LEU A 143 -13.03 -38.34 -8.41
CA LEU A 143 -12.17 -37.83 -9.49
C LEU A 143 -10.72 -38.32 -9.35
N ALA A 144 -10.19 -38.34 -8.12
CA ALA A 144 -8.84 -38.87 -7.88
C ALA A 144 -8.75 -40.39 -8.18
N LYS A 145 -9.80 -41.17 -7.86
CA LYS A 145 -9.87 -42.60 -8.22
C LYS A 145 -9.95 -42.82 -9.74
N GLN A 146 -10.46 -41.85 -10.49
CA GLN A 146 -10.43 -41.85 -11.96
C GLN A 146 -9.06 -41.48 -12.53
N GLY A 147 -8.06 -41.21 -11.68
CA GLY A 147 -6.70 -40.90 -12.08
C GLY A 147 -6.42 -39.42 -12.31
N MET A 148 -7.38 -38.53 -12.02
CA MET A 148 -7.17 -37.09 -12.16
C MET A 148 -6.11 -36.58 -11.17
N THR A 149 -5.26 -35.69 -11.65
CA THR A 149 -4.28 -34.97 -10.85
C THR A 149 -4.95 -33.90 -9.99
N PRO A 150 -4.28 -33.37 -8.95
CA PRO A 150 -4.84 -32.31 -8.12
C PRO A 150 -5.26 -31.08 -8.94
N TYR A 151 -4.47 -30.70 -9.95
CA TYR A 151 -4.75 -29.53 -10.78
C TYR A 151 -5.96 -29.76 -11.69
N GLU A 152 -6.09 -30.94 -12.31
CA GLU A 152 -7.28 -31.28 -13.12
C GLU A 152 -8.54 -31.33 -12.26
N ILE A 153 -8.46 -31.81 -11.00
CA ILE A 153 -9.58 -31.75 -10.05
C ILE A 153 -9.96 -30.29 -9.75
N LEU A 154 -8.98 -29.40 -9.55
CA LEU A 154 -9.26 -27.98 -9.34
C LEU A 154 -9.89 -27.34 -10.59
N GLN A 155 -9.42 -27.67 -11.80
CA GLN A 155 -9.99 -27.19 -13.06
C GLN A 155 -11.43 -27.69 -13.25
N TYR A 156 -11.72 -28.93 -12.84
CA TYR A 156 -13.09 -29.48 -12.90
C TYR A 156 -14.09 -28.62 -12.10
N TYR A 157 -13.72 -28.16 -10.90
CA TYR A 157 -14.62 -27.37 -10.04
C TYR A 157 -14.58 -25.87 -10.30
N TYR A 158 -13.41 -25.32 -10.63
CA TYR A 158 -13.22 -23.88 -10.75
C TYR A 158 -13.11 -23.40 -12.21
N GLY A 159 -13.10 -24.32 -13.17
CA GLY A 159 -12.91 -24.06 -14.60
C GLY A 159 -11.43 -23.95 -15.00
N ASP A 160 -11.17 -24.03 -16.30
CA ASP A 160 -9.80 -24.12 -16.86
C ASP A 160 -8.98 -22.83 -16.70
N ASN A 161 -9.66 -21.70 -16.49
CA ASN A 161 -9.02 -20.39 -16.27
C ASN A 161 -8.54 -20.24 -14.82
N ILE A 162 -7.67 -21.13 -14.37
CA ILE A 162 -6.97 -21.05 -13.08
C ILE A 162 -5.50 -21.37 -13.27
N GLU A 163 -4.68 -20.94 -12.32
CA GLU A 163 -3.29 -21.35 -12.18
C GLU A 163 -2.93 -21.54 -10.70
N ILE A 164 -1.89 -22.32 -10.45
CA ILE A 164 -1.30 -22.47 -9.13
C ILE A 164 -0.06 -21.58 -9.08
N VAL A 165 -0.11 -20.55 -8.25
CA VAL A 165 1.08 -19.78 -7.86
C VAL A 165 1.89 -20.67 -6.92
N ARG A 166 3.19 -20.80 -7.21
CA ARG A 166 4.11 -21.64 -6.45
C ARG A 166 5.13 -20.80 -5.70
N ASP A 167 5.55 -21.30 -4.55
CA ASP A 167 6.65 -20.74 -3.75
C ASP A 167 6.46 -19.26 -3.43
N ALA A 168 5.24 -18.86 -3.08
CA ALA A 168 4.98 -17.50 -2.63
C ALA A 168 5.76 -17.21 -1.34
N GLN A 169 6.31 -16.00 -1.27
CA GLN A 169 7.10 -15.56 -0.12
C GLN A 169 6.26 -15.61 1.15
N VAL A 170 6.89 -16.03 2.24
CA VAL A 170 6.30 -15.95 3.58
C VAL A 170 6.71 -14.62 4.19
N MET A 171 5.73 -13.83 4.64
CA MET A 171 5.98 -12.50 5.22
C MET A 171 5.05 -12.25 6.42
N THR A 172 5.46 -11.35 7.31
CA THR A 172 4.60 -10.88 8.40
C THR A 172 3.34 -10.21 7.83
N ASN A 173 2.16 -10.61 8.32
CA ASN A 173 0.89 -10.02 7.91
C ASN A 173 0.79 -8.56 8.42
N THR A 174 1.16 -7.61 7.56
CA THR A 174 1.13 -6.17 7.89
C THR A 174 -0.21 -5.58 7.46
N PRO A 175 -0.93 -4.84 8.33
CA PRO A 175 -2.19 -4.20 7.97
C PRO A 175 -2.07 -3.32 6.72
N SER A 176 -3.11 -3.27 5.89
CA SER A 176 -3.05 -2.49 4.67
C SER A 176 -3.10 -0.98 4.91
N TYR A 177 -3.74 -0.53 6.00
CA TYR A 177 -3.73 0.89 6.38
C TYR A 177 -2.29 1.34 6.70
N PRO A 178 -1.82 2.45 6.10
CA PRO A 178 -0.45 2.94 6.31
C PRO A 178 -0.13 3.45 7.73
N GLY A 179 -1.09 3.55 8.63
CA GLY A 179 -0.84 4.11 9.96
C GLY A 179 -0.83 5.64 9.98
N ILE A 180 -0.71 6.29 8.82
CA ILE A 180 -0.85 7.73 8.63
C ILE A 180 -2.11 8.06 7.83
N GLU A 181 -2.75 9.18 8.17
CA GLU A 181 -3.90 9.67 7.42
C GLU A 181 -3.47 10.20 6.05
N LEU A 182 -4.24 9.90 5.01
CA LEU A 182 -4.03 10.50 3.69
C LEU A 182 -4.95 11.71 3.50
N ARG A 183 -4.38 12.83 3.09
CA ARG A 183 -5.09 14.11 2.94
C ARG A 183 -4.51 14.89 1.77
N LEU A 184 -5.06 16.08 1.48
CA LEU A 184 -4.54 16.96 0.44
C LEU A 184 -3.02 17.14 0.57
N GLY A 185 -2.28 16.85 -0.50
CA GLY A 185 -0.81 16.88 -0.53
C GLY A 185 -0.11 15.55 -0.27
N SER A 186 -0.79 14.55 0.32
CA SER A 186 -0.22 13.20 0.49
C SER A 186 0.15 12.58 -0.86
N PHE A 187 1.15 11.69 -0.86
CA PHE A 187 1.64 11.09 -2.09
C PHE A 187 2.18 9.67 -1.90
N GLY A 188 2.05 8.85 -2.95
CA GLY A 188 2.65 7.54 -3.10
C GLY A 188 1.66 6.40 -3.25
N ASN A 189 2.15 5.18 -3.02
CA ASN A 189 1.42 3.94 -3.31
C ASN A 189 0.07 3.85 -2.58
N ASP A 190 0.00 4.33 -1.35
CA ASP A 190 -1.24 4.29 -0.56
C ASP A 190 -2.30 5.24 -1.16
N VAL A 191 -1.89 6.42 -1.65
CA VAL A 191 -2.79 7.35 -2.36
C VAL A 191 -3.23 6.75 -3.69
N ARG A 192 -2.31 6.18 -4.48
CA ARG A 192 -2.65 5.51 -5.74
C ARG A 192 -3.67 4.39 -5.50
N THR A 193 -3.46 3.61 -4.44
CA THR A 193 -4.37 2.53 -4.03
C THR A 193 -5.80 3.05 -3.82
N ILE A 194 -5.96 4.14 -3.06
CA ILE A 194 -7.28 4.73 -2.83
C ILE A 194 -7.87 5.34 -4.12
N GLN A 195 -7.06 6.00 -4.95
CA GLN A 195 -7.53 6.53 -6.25
C GLN A 195 -8.07 5.42 -7.16
N VAL A 196 -7.37 4.28 -7.26
CA VAL A 196 -7.84 3.10 -8.02
C VAL A 196 -9.15 2.57 -7.45
N GLN A 197 -9.19 2.35 -6.13
CA GLN A 197 -10.37 1.77 -5.48
C GLN A 197 -11.59 2.68 -5.61
N LEU A 198 -11.46 3.98 -5.34
CA LEU A 198 -12.54 4.96 -5.50
C LEU A 198 -13.03 5.01 -6.95
N ASN A 199 -12.13 5.00 -7.93
CA ASN A 199 -12.52 4.98 -9.34
C ASN A 199 -13.29 3.70 -9.74
N ARG A 200 -12.95 2.55 -9.16
CA ARG A 200 -13.74 1.33 -9.37
C ARG A 200 -15.10 1.43 -8.68
N ILE A 201 -15.15 1.89 -7.42
CA ILE A 201 -16.38 2.07 -6.65
C ILE A 201 -17.32 3.04 -7.38
N ALA A 202 -16.81 4.12 -7.96
CA ALA A 202 -17.57 5.13 -8.71
C ALA A 202 -18.40 4.54 -9.87
N ARG A 203 -18.05 3.37 -10.43
CA ARG A 203 -18.86 2.69 -11.44
C ARG A 203 -20.22 2.22 -10.88
N ASN A 204 -20.25 1.84 -9.61
CA ASN A 204 -21.46 1.43 -8.90
C ASN A 204 -22.09 2.59 -8.11
N TYR A 205 -21.32 3.63 -7.80
CA TYR A 205 -21.75 4.83 -7.08
C TYR A 205 -21.41 6.11 -7.88
N PRO A 206 -22.18 6.44 -8.94
CA PRO A 206 -21.81 7.51 -9.90
C PRO A 206 -21.74 8.92 -9.32
N ALA A 207 -22.26 9.15 -8.12
CA ALA A 207 -22.11 10.42 -7.42
C ALA A 207 -20.65 10.70 -7.04
N ILE A 208 -19.84 9.66 -6.80
CA ILE A 208 -18.40 9.79 -6.62
C ILE A 208 -17.79 10.13 -7.98
N GLN A 209 -17.33 11.37 -8.14
CA GLN A 209 -16.71 11.80 -9.39
C GLN A 209 -15.43 11.00 -9.65
N LYS A 210 -15.24 10.58 -10.90
CA LYS A 210 -14.06 9.82 -11.30
C LYS A 210 -12.83 10.71 -11.25
N ILE A 211 -11.81 10.25 -10.54
CA ILE A 211 -10.50 10.88 -10.45
C ILE A 211 -9.78 10.66 -11.79
N SER A 212 -9.50 11.74 -12.50
CA SER A 212 -8.94 11.70 -13.86
C SER A 212 -7.49 11.18 -13.90
N SER A 213 -6.69 11.55 -12.90
CA SER A 213 -5.29 11.15 -12.76
C SER A 213 -5.11 10.20 -11.58
N VAL A 214 -4.76 8.95 -11.85
CA VAL A 214 -4.33 7.97 -10.82
C VAL A 214 -2.81 8.02 -10.68
N ASP A 215 -2.34 9.19 -10.27
CA ASP A 215 -0.93 9.60 -10.21
C ASP A 215 -0.28 9.37 -8.84
N GLY A 216 -1.04 8.83 -7.88
CA GLY A 216 -0.66 8.70 -6.49
C GLY A 216 -0.48 10.03 -5.76
N ALA A 217 -0.96 11.15 -6.29
CA ALA A 217 -0.95 12.46 -5.65
C ALA A 217 -2.35 12.87 -5.19
N PHE A 218 -2.50 13.06 -3.88
CA PHE A 218 -3.78 13.36 -3.25
C PHE A 218 -4.10 14.85 -3.47
N GLY A 219 -4.78 15.15 -4.58
CA GLY A 219 -5.24 16.50 -4.91
C GLY A 219 -6.72 16.71 -4.61
N VAL A 220 -7.23 17.88 -5.00
CA VAL A 220 -8.63 18.29 -4.76
C VAL A 220 -9.64 17.29 -5.33
N GLN A 221 -9.40 16.73 -6.53
CA GLN A 221 -10.29 15.69 -7.08
C GLN A 221 -10.35 14.43 -6.20
N THR A 222 -9.22 14.01 -5.62
CA THR A 222 -9.18 12.87 -4.71
C THR A 222 -9.92 13.22 -3.41
N GLU A 223 -9.70 14.40 -2.87
CA GLU A 223 -10.38 14.89 -1.66
C GLU A 223 -11.90 14.96 -1.83
N ASP A 224 -12.39 15.50 -2.94
CA ASP A 224 -13.82 15.60 -3.26
C ASP A 224 -14.45 14.21 -3.43
N ALA A 225 -13.74 13.28 -4.09
CA ALA A 225 -14.16 11.89 -4.19
C ALA A 225 -14.25 11.22 -2.81
N VAL A 226 -13.30 11.49 -1.90
CA VAL A 226 -13.32 11.00 -0.52
C VAL A 226 -14.47 11.61 0.28
N LYS A 227 -14.71 12.93 0.21
CA LYS A 227 -15.86 13.58 0.88
C LYS A 227 -17.18 12.99 0.41
N THR A 228 -17.32 12.78 -0.89
CA THR A 228 -18.53 12.19 -1.49
C THR A 228 -18.71 10.73 -1.06
N PHE A 229 -17.62 9.95 -1.05
CA PHE A 229 -17.64 8.58 -0.51
C PHE A 229 -18.07 8.57 0.96
N GLN A 230 -17.45 9.41 1.80
CA GLN A 230 -17.79 9.53 3.22
C GLN A 230 -19.26 9.88 3.41
N GLN A 231 -19.78 10.83 2.62
CA GLN A 231 -21.21 11.18 2.63
C GLN A 231 -22.11 9.99 2.31
N ILE A 232 -21.85 9.26 1.21
CA ILE A 232 -22.65 8.11 0.77
C ILE A 232 -22.70 7.02 1.85
N PHE A 233 -21.59 6.81 2.56
CA PHE A 233 -21.46 5.77 3.57
C PHE A 233 -21.65 6.26 5.01
N ASN A 234 -22.29 7.43 5.20
CA ASN A 234 -22.65 8.03 6.49
C ASN A 234 -21.45 8.21 7.44
N MET A 235 -20.30 8.62 6.89
CA MET A 235 -19.08 8.94 7.63
C MET A 235 -18.90 10.46 7.73
N PRO A 236 -18.10 10.97 8.69
CA PRO A 236 -17.70 12.37 8.71
C PRO A 236 -17.03 12.78 7.39
N GLN A 237 -17.50 13.87 6.78
CA GLN A 237 -17.03 14.35 5.46
C GLN A 237 -15.76 15.19 5.58
N THR A 238 -14.72 14.61 6.18
CA THR A 238 -13.45 15.30 6.42
C THR A 238 -12.63 15.49 5.15
N GLY A 239 -12.85 14.67 4.11
CA GLY A 239 -11.96 14.58 2.95
C GLY A 239 -10.62 13.91 3.24
N VAL A 240 -10.42 13.44 4.48
CA VAL A 240 -9.23 12.76 4.94
C VAL A 240 -9.51 11.26 4.99
N VAL A 241 -8.59 10.46 4.45
CA VAL A 241 -8.62 9.00 4.55
C VAL A 241 -7.88 8.59 5.81
N ASP A 242 -8.61 8.58 6.93
CA ASP A 242 -8.18 7.99 8.18
C ASP A 242 -8.32 6.45 8.16
N LYS A 243 -7.99 5.79 9.28
CA LYS A 243 -8.07 4.33 9.40
C LYS A 243 -9.48 3.81 9.07
N ALA A 244 -10.53 4.49 9.56
CA ALA A 244 -11.91 4.08 9.34
C ALA A 244 -12.30 4.21 7.86
N THR A 245 -11.97 5.33 7.24
CA THR A 245 -12.24 5.62 5.82
C THR A 245 -11.48 4.65 4.92
N TRP A 246 -10.21 4.37 5.21
CA TRP A 246 -9.39 3.41 4.48
C TRP A 246 -10.06 2.02 4.42
N TYR A 247 -10.40 1.47 5.58
CA TYR A 247 -11.00 0.14 5.67
C TYR A 247 -12.42 0.12 5.07
N LYS A 248 -13.17 1.22 5.19
CA LYS A 248 -14.48 1.30 4.54
C LYS A 248 -14.34 1.30 3.01
N ILE A 249 -13.39 2.05 2.45
CA ILE A 249 -13.11 2.04 0.99
C ILE A 249 -12.70 0.62 0.56
N ALA A 250 -11.77 -0.02 1.29
CA ALA A 250 -11.33 -1.39 1.00
C ALA A 250 -12.50 -2.39 1.03
N TYR A 251 -13.36 -2.32 2.05
CA TYR A 251 -14.53 -3.19 2.17
C TYR A 251 -15.52 -3.00 1.01
N ILE A 252 -15.86 -1.76 0.68
CA ILE A 252 -16.79 -1.48 -0.42
C ILE A 252 -16.17 -1.89 -1.76
N PHE A 253 -14.88 -1.65 -1.97
CA PHE A 253 -14.15 -2.11 -3.15
C PHE A 253 -14.20 -3.63 -3.31
N THR A 254 -13.86 -4.38 -2.25
CA THR A 254 -13.97 -5.86 -2.21
C THR A 254 -15.39 -6.32 -2.53
N SER A 255 -16.40 -5.63 -2.01
CA SER A 255 -17.82 -5.97 -2.20
C SER A 255 -18.29 -5.72 -3.64
N VAL A 256 -17.96 -4.56 -4.23
CA VAL A 256 -18.39 -4.25 -5.62
C VAL A 256 -17.67 -5.09 -6.67
N LYS A 257 -16.45 -5.57 -6.38
CA LYS A 257 -15.70 -6.51 -7.22
C LYS A 257 -15.96 -7.97 -6.88
N LYS A 258 -16.67 -8.25 -5.78
CA LYS A 258 -16.99 -9.60 -5.29
C LYS A 258 -15.77 -10.48 -5.08
N LEU A 259 -14.67 -9.91 -4.57
CA LEU A 259 -13.39 -10.64 -4.48
C LEU A 259 -13.42 -11.79 -3.45
N ALA A 260 -14.40 -11.79 -2.55
CA ALA A 260 -14.65 -12.85 -1.58
C ALA A 260 -15.83 -13.76 -2.00
N GLU A 261 -16.11 -13.84 -3.31
CA GLU A 261 -17.14 -14.68 -3.92
C GLU A 261 -16.54 -15.48 -5.09
N LEU A 262 -17.15 -16.61 -5.44
CA LEU A 262 -16.66 -17.52 -6.49
C LEU A 262 -16.65 -16.87 -7.89
N ASN A 263 -17.62 -15.99 -8.15
CA ASN A 263 -17.81 -15.26 -9.41
C ASN A 263 -17.23 -13.85 -9.38
N SER A 264 -16.11 -13.67 -8.67
CA SER A 264 -15.30 -12.44 -8.60
C SER A 264 -15.04 -11.82 -9.98
N GLU A 265 -15.10 -10.48 -10.07
CA GLU A 265 -14.61 -9.73 -11.23
C GLU A 265 -13.08 -9.84 -11.39
N GLY A 266 -12.40 -10.08 -10.27
CA GLY A 266 -10.96 -10.20 -10.13
C GLY A 266 -10.16 -8.89 -10.23
N LEU A 267 -8.92 -8.91 -9.78
CA LEU A 267 -7.95 -7.82 -9.81
C LEU A 267 -6.87 -8.06 -10.86
N ARG A 268 -6.79 -7.17 -11.83
CA ARG A 268 -5.70 -7.19 -12.81
C ARG A 268 -4.43 -6.60 -12.21
N LEU A 269 -3.28 -7.00 -12.77
CA LEU A 269 -1.98 -6.49 -12.35
C LEU A 269 -1.90 -4.96 -12.39
N GLU A 270 -2.43 -4.34 -13.45
CA GLU A 270 -2.47 -2.88 -13.63
C GLU A 270 -3.21 -2.11 -12.49
N GLU A 271 -4.19 -2.76 -11.85
CA GLU A 271 -4.97 -2.18 -10.75
C GLU A 271 -4.18 -2.19 -9.43
N VAL A 272 -3.30 -3.16 -9.24
CA VAL A 272 -2.49 -3.31 -8.02
C VAL A 272 -1.02 -2.92 -8.20
N ASP A 273 -0.65 -2.55 -9.43
CA ASP A 273 0.69 -2.06 -9.77
C ASP A 273 1.02 -0.84 -8.92
N LYS A 274 2.10 -0.95 -8.16
CA LYS A 274 2.56 0.14 -7.33
C LYS A 274 3.15 1.25 -8.21
N GLN A 275 2.94 2.50 -7.81
CA GLN A 275 3.67 3.63 -8.37
C GLN A 275 5.17 3.48 -8.10
N PHE A 276 5.50 3.05 -6.89
CA PHE A 276 6.84 2.79 -6.38
C PHE A 276 6.99 1.32 -6.09
N LYS A 277 7.81 0.63 -6.87
CA LYS A 277 7.76 -0.83 -6.97
C LYS A 277 8.40 -1.57 -5.79
N GLU A 278 9.38 -0.97 -5.14
CA GLU A 278 10.24 -1.65 -4.16
C GLU A 278 10.63 -0.72 -3.00
N ASP A 279 11.04 -1.32 -1.88
CA ASP A 279 11.68 -0.65 -0.76
C ASP A 279 13.02 -0.03 -1.23
N LEU A 280 13.44 1.11 -0.67
CA LEU A 280 14.69 1.74 -1.10
C LEU A 280 15.88 1.04 -0.47
N SER A 281 16.78 0.53 -1.30
CA SER A 281 17.96 -0.23 -0.85
C SER A 281 19.25 0.27 -1.51
N PRO A 282 20.43 -0.12 -0.97
CA PRO A 282 21.72 0.21 -1.57
C PRO A 282 21.80 -0.15 -3.05
N GLY A 283 22.42 0.74 -3.84
CA GLY A 283 22.59 0.60 -5.28
C GLY A 283 21.46 1.18 -6.14
N MET A 284 20.32 1.56 -5.55
CA MET A 284 19.24 2.22 -6.29
C MET A 284 19.63 3.65 -6.70
N GLN A 285 19.21 4.06 -7.90
CA GLN A 285 19.36 5.44 -8.38
C GLN A 285 18.06 5.94 -8.99
N ASN A 286 17.31 6.76 -8.25
CA ASN A 286 16.01 7.26 -8.68
C ASN A 286 15.58 8.52 -7.89
N ASN A 287 14.41 9.06 -8.21
CA ASN A 287 13.91 10.28 -7.58
C ASN A 287 13.37 10.05 -6.14
N GLU A 288 12.99 8.82 -5.79
CA GLU A 288 12.59 8.46 -4.42
C GLU A 288 13.78 8.48 -3.47
N VAL A 289 14.96 8.06 -3.93
CA VAL A 289 16.22 8.22 -3.20
C VAL A 289 16.54 9.70 -2.97
N LYS A 290 16.26 10.59 -3.94
CA LYS A 290 16.41 12.03 -3.70
C LYS A 290 15.46 12.54 -2.60
N ILE A 291 14.21 12.06 -2.58
CA ILE A 291 13.24 12.39 -1.53
C ILE A 291 13.73 11.88 -0.17
N LEU A 292 14.24 10.65 -0.11
CA LEU A 292 14.85 10.06 1.09
C LEU A 292 15.93 10.97 1.66
N GLN A 293 16.91 11.30 0.80
CA GLN A 293 18.08 12.07 1.17
C GLN A 293 17.68 13.48 1.60
N TYR A 294 16.70 14.11 0.94
CA TYR A 294 16.17 15.40 1.38
C TYR A 294 15.59 15.32 2.80
N PHE A 295 14.72 14.34 3.09
CA PHE A 295 14.16 14.19 4.43
C PHE A 295 15.23 13.90 5.48
N LEU A 296 16.17 12.99 5.20
CA LEU A 296 17.26 12.70 6.13
C LEU A 296 18.19 13.90 6.35
N ALA A 297 18.47 14.70 5.31
CA ALA A 297 19.27 15.92 5.45
C ALA A 297 18.56 16.95 6.33
N VAL A 298 17.24 17.14 6.16
CA VAL A 298 16.47 18.03 7.04
C VAL A 298 16.45 17.47 8.48
N ILE A 299 16.12 16.19 8.66
CA ILE A 299 16.06 15.58 10.00
C ILE A 299 17.43 15.65 10.68
N GLY A 300 18.52 15.32 9.98
CA GLY A 300 19.88 15.38 10.53
C GLY A 300 20.39 16.79 10.82
N ALA A 301 19.69 17.84 10.40
CA ALA A 301 19.96 19.19 10.87
C ALA A 301 19.36 19.49 12.25
N TYR A 302 18.37 18.70 12.70
CA TYR A 302 17.72 18.83 14.01
C TYR A 302 18.10 17.71 15.00
N TYR A 303 18.55 16.57 14.49
CA TYR A 303 18.92 15.40 15.28
C TYR A 303 20.37 15.02 15.00
N ASP A 304 21.29 15.44 15.87
CA ASP A 304 22.75 15.20 15.76
C ASP A 304 23.14 13.71 15.64
N SER A 305 22.26 12.80 16.08
CA SER A 305 22.47 11.36 15.98
C SER A 305 22.29 10.81 14.56
N ILE A 306 21.71 11.59 13.66
CA ILE A 306 21.47 11.22 12.27
C ILE A 306 22.66 11.67 11.43
N MET A 307 23.31 10.72 10.77
CA MET A 307 24.46 11.03 9.92
C MET A 307 24.02 11.89 8.72
N PRO A 308 24.78 12.96 8.38
CA PRO A 308 24.51 13.78 7.21
C PRO A 308 24.51 12.96 5.90
N VAL A 309 23.77 13.43 4.91
CA VAL A 309 23.69 12.80 3.59
C VAL A 309 23.52 13.83 2.48
N ASP A 310 24.21 13.62 1.37
CA ASP A 310 24.06 14.43 0.15
C ASP A 310 22.87 13.95 -0.70
N ILE A 311 22.17 14.90 -1.34
CA ILE A 311 21.00 14.65 -2.19
C ILE A 311 21.44 14.32 -3.63
N THR A 312 22.06 13.16 -3.81
CA THR A 312 22.60 12.72 -5.10
C THR A 312 21.58 11.95 -5.96
N GLY A 313 20.55 11.38 -5.32
CA GLY A 313 19.63 10.43 -5.92
C GLY A 313 20.21 9.02 -6.09
N TYR A 314 21.44 8.78 -5.65
CA TYR A 314 22.07 7.46 -5.62
C TYR A 314 22.16 6.95 -4.17
N TYR A 315 21.65 5.75 -3.93
CA TYR A 315 21.65 5.11 -2.62
C TYR A 315 23.01 4.45 -2.37
N GLY A 316 24.00 5.28 -2.07
CA GLY A 316 25.37 4.87 -1.74
C GLY A 316 25.56 4.58 -0.25
N SER A 317 26.83 4.36 0.13
CA SER A 317 27.21 4.07 1.52
C SER A 317 26.82 5.16 2.51
N GLU A 318 26.85 6.43 2.10
CA GLU A 318 26.42 7.55 2.97
C GLU A 318 24.92 7.54 3.22
N THR A 319 24.12 7.26 2.19
CA THR A 319 22.66 7.12 2.34
C THR A 319 22.33 5.91 3.21
N GLU A 320 23.00 4.78 3.01
CA GLU A 320 22.82 3.60 3.87
C GLU A 320 23.20 3.89 5.33
N ALA A 321 24.34 4.57 5.57
CA ALA A 321 24.77 4.96 6.91
C ALA A 321 23.79 5.91 7.59
N SER A 322 23.28 6.91 6.86
CA SER A 322 22.26 7.84 7.35
C SER A 322 20.96 7.10 7.69
N VAL A 323 20.48 6.19 6.84
CA VAL A 323 19.31 5.35 7.12
C VAL A 323 19.52 4.45 8.34
N ARG A 324 20.69 3.80 8.49
CA ARG A 324 20.99 2.99 9.68
C ARG A 324 21.02 3.84 10.94
N SER A 325 21.61 5.04 10.89
CA SER A 325 21.62 5.96 12.04
C SER A 325 20.21 6.42 12.43
N PHE A 326 19.34 6.64 11.45
CA PHE A 326 17.91 6.90 11.67
C PHE A 326 17.21 5.70 12.29
N GLN A 327 17.34 4.51 11.70
CA GLN A 327 16.73 3.29 12.22
C GLN A 327 17.14 3.04 13.67
N LYS A 328 18.43 3.19 13.99
CA LYS A 328 18.95 3.10 15.35
C LYS A 328 18.33 4.14 16.29
N THR A 329 18.26 5.39 15.86
CA THR A 329 17.72 6.51 16.66
C THR A 329 16.25 6.30 17.01
N TYR A 330 15.48 5.71 16.09
CA TYR A 330 14.04 5.48 16.24
C TYR A 330 13.69 4.04 16.68
N GLY A 331 14.67 3.22 17.03
CA GLY A 331 14.46 1.86 17.56
C GLY A 331 13.94 0.85 16.51
N LEU A 332 14.18 1.11 15.23
CA LEU A 332 13.85 0.21 14.12
C LEU A 332 14.98 -0.80 13.86
N PRO A 333 14.69 -1.94 13.19
CA PRO A 333 15.74 -2.84 12.71
C PRO A 333 16.72 -2.09 11.80
N GLU A 334 18.01 -2.08 12.19
CA GLU A 334 19.11 -1.43 11.46
C GLU A 334 19.47 -2.22 10.19
N THR A 335 18.56 -2.26 9.23
CA THR A 335 18.73 -3.00 7.97
C THR A 335 19.50 -2.20 6.92
N GLY A 336 19.50 -0.87 7.04
CA GLY A 336 19.99 0.02 5.99
C GLY A 336 19.11 0.04 4.74
N THR A 337 17.97 -0.65 4.76
CA THR A 337 16.93 -0.62 3.72
C THR A 337 15.73 0.13 4.25
N VAL A 338 15.14 0.97 3.41
CA VAL A 338 13.94 1.72 3.75
C VAL A 338 12.71 0.96 3.28
N ASN A 339 12.16 0.20 4.22
CA ASN A 339 10.84 -0.37 4.06
C ASN A 339 9.73 0.63 4.43
N ARG A 340 8.48 0.22 4.20
CA ARG A 340 7.29 1.01 4.53
C ARG A 340 7.31 1.59 5.96
N ALA A 341 7.71 0.79 6.96
CA ALA A 341 7.77 1.23 8.36
C ALA A 341 8.84 2.31 8.58
N THR A 342 10.03 2.12 8.01
CA THR A 342 11.13 3.12 8.08
C THR A 342 10.69 4.42 7.41
N TRP A 343 10.00 4.33 6.27
CA TRP A 343 9.51 5.49 5.55
C TRP A 343 8.49 6.31 6.34
N PHE A 344 7.59 5.63 7.06
CA PHE A 344 6.61 6.30 7.92
C PHE A 344 7.26 7.06 9.07
N ASP A 345 8.26 6.47 9.72
CA ASP A 345 8.96 7.14 10.81
C ASP A 345 9.79 8.32 10.30
N ILE A 346 10.46 8.21 9.14
CA ILE A 346 11.16 9.33 8.49
C ILE A 346 10.17 10.46 8.19
N TYR A 347 9.03 10.14 7.56
CA TYR A 347 8.03 11.15 7.25
C TYR A 347 7.47 11.81 8.50
N ARG A 348 7.19 11.05 9.57
CA ARG A 348 6.69 11.59 10.85
C ARG A 348 7.70 12.53 11.52
N ALA A 349 8.99 12.15 11.50
CA ALA A 349 10.05 12.99 12.03
C ALA A 349 10.15 14.32 11.27
N TYR A 350 10.12 14.26 9.94
CA TYR A 350 10.13 15.43 9.08
C TYR A 350 8.87 16.31 9.26
N ASP A 351 7.66 15.72 9.27
CA ASP A 351 6.38 16.41 9.49
C ASP A 351 6.37 17.14 10.85
N GLY A 352 6.90 16.51 11.90
CA GLY A 352 7.06 17.13 13.22
C GLY A 352 7.97 18.35 13.21
N ILE A 353 9.05 18.33 12.42
CA ILE A 353 9.95 19.48 12.25
C ILE A 353 9.21 20.63 11.56
N ILE A 354 8.61 20.40 10.40
CA ILE A 354 7.99 21.48 9.60
C ILE A 354 6.77 22.09 10.30
N GLN A 355 6.01 21.33 11.09
CA GLN A 355 4.89 21.87 11.88
C GLN A 355 5.35 22.87 12.96
N SER A 356 6.63 22.84 13.34
CA SER A 356 7.20 23.77 14.32
C SER A 356 7.76 25.06 13.70
N ILE A 357 7.76 25.18 12.36
CA ILE A 357 8.40 26.28 11.62
C ILE A 357 7.32 27.13 10.91
N PRO A 358 7.17 28.43 11.24
CA PRO A 358 6.25 29.31 10.54
C PRO A 358 6.65 29.59 9.08
N ILE A 359 5.68 29.81 8.19
CA ILE A 359 5.89 30.16 6.76
C ILE A 359 6.33 31.65 6.56
N ASP A 360 6.26 32.46 7.63
CA ASP A 360 6.34 33.94 7.57
C ASP A 360 7.56 34.52 8.32
N ASP A 361 8.65 33.76 8.49
CA ASP A 361 9.78 34.14 9.36
C ASP A 361 10.83 35.08 8.73
N GLY A 362 10.58 35.68 7.56
CA GLY A 362 11.39 36.78 7.01
C GLY A 362 11.85 36.59 5.56
N GLU A 363 12.87 37.35 5.12
CA GLU A 363 13.45 37.31 3.76
C GLU A 363 14.21 36.00 3.41
N ASP A 364 14.02 34.93 4.15
CA ASP A 364 14.67 33.65 3.91
C ASP A 364 13.80 32.71 3.05
N VAL A 365 14.46 31.71 2.48
CA VAL A 365 13.83 30.62 1.74
C VAL A 365 13.20 29.63 2.71
N ILE A 366 12.00 29.12 2.41
CA ILE A 366 11.31 28.16 3.30
C ILE A 366 11.58 26.70 2.90
N LEU A 367 11.55 25.81 3.89
CA LEU A 367 11.54 24.36 3.66
C LEU A 367 10.26 23.95 2.90
N PHE A 368 10.33 22.81 2.21
CA PHE A 368 9.14 22.17 1.68
C PHE A 368 8.19 21.85 2.85
N GLN A 369 6.88 22.09 2.71
CA GLN A 369 5.92 21.94 3.82
C GLN A 369 5.26 20.55 3.83
N GLY A 370 5.96 19.54 3.30
CA GLY A 370 5.51 18.14 3.28
C GLY A 370 4.30 17.86 2.37
N THR A 371 3.80 18.87 1.67
CA THR A 371 2.59 18.80 0.85
C THR A 371 2.97 18.85 -0.63
N ILE A 372 2.76 17.77 -1.39
CA ILE A 372 3.00 17.81 -2.84
C ILE A 372 2.03 18.82 -3.47
N LEU A 373 2.56 19.88 -4.07
CA LEU A 373 1.74 20.89 -4.74
C LEU A 373 1.39 20.43 -6.15
N LYS A 374 0.11 20.56 -6.50
CA LYS A 374 -0.41 20.23 -7.83
C LYS A 374 -1.53 21.18 -8.24
N GLU A 375 -1.86 21.14 -9.53
CA GLU A 375 -2.94 21.94 -10.09
C GLU A 375 -4.26 21.74 -9.33
N GLY A 376 -4.94 22.85 -9.08
CA GLY A 376 -6.20 22.91 -8.33
C GLY A 376 -6.03 23.28 -6.85
N MET A 377 -4.82 23.19 -6.28
CA MET A 377 -4.58 23.56 -4.89
C MET A 377 -4.48 25.09 -4.71
N SER A 378 -4.85 25.56 -3.51
CA SER A 378 -4.62 26.95 -3.09
C SER A 378 -4.05 26.98 -1.67
N ASN A 379 -2.89 27.59 -1.46
CA ASN A 379 -2.27 27.79 -0.15
C ASN A 379 -1.11 28.81 -0.22
N ASP A 380 -0.56 29.20 0.93
CA ASP A 380 0.57 30.13 1.01
C ASP A 380 1.88 29.55 0.48
N GLU A 381 2.07 28.22 0.51
CA GLU A 381 3.23 27.55 -0.08
C GLU A 381 3.27 27.73 -1.61
N ILE A 382 2.12 27.68 -2.28
CA ILE A 382 1.99 27.97 -3.70
C ILE A 382 2.29 29.43 -4.00
N LYS A 383 1.91 30.34 -3.10
CA LYS A 383 2.25 31.75 -3.21
C LYS A 383 3.79 31.91 -3.22
N ARG A 384 4.48 31.30 -2.26
CA ARG A 384 5.97 31.26 -2.23
C ARG A 384 6.57 30.62 -3.48
N LEU A 385 6.04 29.49 -3.94
CA LEU A 385 6.45 28.86 -5.21
C LEU A 385 6.36 29.85 -6.39
N GLN A 386 5.25 30.59 -6.47
CA GLN A 386 5.00 31.55 -7.54
C GLN A 386 5.95 32.75 -7.47
N GLU A 387 6.30 33.22 -6.26
CA GLU A 387 7.34 34.22 -6.05
C GLU A 387 8.69 33.75 -6.61
N TYR A 388 9.12 32.54 -6.24
CA TYR A 388 10.39 31.96 -6.70
C TYR A 388 10.43 31.79 -8.22
N LEU A 389 9.40 31.19 -8.81
CA LEU A 389 9.32 30.98 -10.27
C LEU A 389 9.33 32.30 -11.04
N THR A 390 8.67 33.33 -10.51
CA THR A 390 8.63 34.66 -11.15
C THR A 390 9.98 35.36 -11.07
N PHE A 391 10.72 35.20 -9.98
CA PHE A 391 12.09 35.71 -9.88
C PHE A 391 13.03 34.97 -10.83
N ILE A 392 12.95 33.64 -10.87
CA ILE A 392 13.75 32.78 -11.76
C ILE A 392 13.53 33.14 -13.24
N ASN A 393 12.29 33.48 -13.63
CA ASN A 393 11.95 33.90 -14.99
C ASN A 393 12.81 35.08 -15.50
N GLN A 394 13.28 35.96 -14.62
CA GLN A 394 14.12 37.11 -15.01
C GLN A 394 15.45 36.66 -15.65
N THR A 395 15.98 35.52 -15.22
CA THR A 395 17.20 34.91 -15.76
C THR A 395 16.89 33.79 -16.76
N TYR A 396 15.81 33.04 -16.55
CA TYR A 396 15.36 31.92 -17.36
C TYR A 396 14.00 32.20 -18.00
N PRO A 397 13.93 33.04 -19.06
CA PRO A 397 12.67 33.51 -19.62
C PRO A 397 11.83 32.41 -20.29
N ASN A 398 12.42 31.25 -20.56
CA ASN A 398 11.71 30.06 -21.05
C ASN A 398 10.85 29.38 -19.97
N ILE A 399 11.00 29.76 -18.70
CA ILE A 399 10.17 29.34 -17.58
C ILE A 399 9.13 30.45 -17.38
N PRO A 400 7.85 30.27 -17.77
CA PRO A 400 6.86 31.35 -17.72
C PRO A 400 6.71 31.96 -16.33
N ALA A 401 6.68 33.29 -16.27
CA ALA A 401 6.30 34.02 -15.06
C ALA A 401 4.85 33.68 -14.67
N VAL A 402 4.57 33.75 -13.38
CA VAL A 402 3.27 33.39 -12.80
C VAL A 402 2.78 34.53 -11.92
N ASN A 403 1.47 34.67 -11.80
CA ASN A 403 0.91 35.62 -10.84
C ASN A 403 0.94 35.00 -9.44
N ASN A 404 1.30 35.80 -8.45
CA ASN A 404 1.42 35.39 -7.07
C ASN A 404 0.05 35.32 -6.35
N THR A 405 -0.82 34.43 -6.82
CA THR A 405 -2.21 34.32 -6.36
C THR A 405 -2.39 33.34 -5.22
N GLY A 406 -1.40 32.48 -4.96
CA GLY A 406 -1.55 31.32 -4.06
C GLY A 406 -2.38 30.18 -4.66
N TYR A 407 -2.90 30.31 -5.88
CA TYR A 407 -3.63 29.25 -6.59
C TYR A 407 -2.77 28.60 -7.66
N PHE A 408 -2.60 27.28 -7.57
CA PHE A 408 -1.84 26.49 -8.55
C PHE A 408 -2.75 26.19 -9.75
N GLY A 409 -2.84 27.14 -10.67
CA GLY A 409 -3.60 27.00 -11.91
C GLY A 409 -2.79 26.46 -13.10
N PRO A 410 -3.40 26.41 -14.30
CA PRO A 410 -2.75 25.93 -15.52
C PRO A 410 -1.44 26.66 -15.87
N VAL A 411 -1.35 27.96 -15.56
CA VAL A 411 -0.13 28.76 -15.80
C VAL A 411 0.99 28.35 -14.84
N THR A 412 0.69 28.17 -13.55
CA THR A 412 1.66 27.66 -12.57
C THR A 412 2.12 26.26 -12.94
N ARG A 413 1.20 25.38 -13.37
CA ARG A 413 1.57 24.05 -13.89
C ARG A 413 2.50 24.13 -15.09
N SER A 414 2.22 25.03 -16.03
CA SER A 414 3.05 25.22 -17.22
C SER A 414 4.45 25.75 -16.86
N SER A 415 4.54 26.66 -15.88
CA SER A 415 5.80 27.16 -15.33
C SER A 415 6.61 26.06 -14.64
N VAL A 416 5.98 25.26 -13.79
CA VAL A 416 6.61 24.09 -13.15
C VAL A 416 7.09 23.07 -14.17
N LEU A 417 6.29 22.74 -15.19
CA LEU A 417 6.71 21.82 -16.26
C LEU A 417 7.90 22.37 -17.07
N ALA A 418 7.93 23.67 -17.33
CA ALA A 418 9.06 24.32 -18.00
C ALA A 418 10.32 24.28 -17.13
N PHE A 419 10.20 24.58 -15.83
CA PHE A 419 11.28 24.44 -14.86
C PHE A 419 11.80 23.00 -14.80
N GLN A 420 10.91 22.02 -14.63
CA GLN A 420 11.27 20.60 -14.56
C GLN A 420 12.02 20.16 -15.82
N ARG A 421 11.57 20.60 -17.01
CA ARG A 421 12.26 20.34 -18.27
C ARG A 421 13.64 20.99 -18.32
N GLN A 422 13.76 22.25 -17.90
CA GLN A 422 15.00 23.01 -17.93
C GLN A 422 16.09 22.36 -17.06
N PHE A 423 15.71 21.80 -15.90
CA PHE A 423 16.63 21.25 -14.90
C PHE A 423 16.66 19.70 -14.88
N GLY A 424 16.12 19.05 -15.91
CA GLY A 424 16.19 17.59 -16.04
C GLY A 424 15.43 16.80 -14.97
N LEU A 425 14.39 17.41 -14.39
CA LEU A 425 13.51 16.78 -13.39
C LEU A 425 12.35 16.02 -14.07
N PRO A 426 11.67 15.10 -13.35
CA PRO A 426 10.47 14.45 -13.86
C PRO A 426 9.40 15.48 -14.27
N GLN A 427 8.98 15.48 -15.54
CA GLN A 427 8.03 16.45 -16.11
C GLN A 427 6.57 16.07 -15.81
N ASN A 428 6.23 15.97 -14.52
CA ASN A 428 4.88 15.58 -14.06
C ASN A 428 4.01 16.78 -13.66
N GLY A 429 4.59 17.98 -13.55
CA GLY A 429 3.89 19.19 -13.10
C GLY A 429 3.51 19.18 -11.62
N LEU A 430 4.04 18.24 -10.84
CA LEU A 430 3.92 18.16 -9.38
C LEU A 430 5.15 18.81 -8.74
N VAL A 431 4.97 19.59 -7.68
CA VAL A 431 6.08 20.14 -6.90
C VAL A 431 6.14 19.40 -5.56
N GLY A 432 7.04 18.43 -5.49
CA GLY A 432 7.43 17.79 -4.23
C GLY A 432 8.80 18.24 -3.76
N ALA A 433 9.29 17.65 -2.66
CA ALA A 433 10.56 17.98 -2.01
C ALA A 433 11.72 18.23 -2.99
N VAL A 434 11.92 17.34 -3.97
CA VAL A 434 13.01 17.47 -4.95
C VAL A 434 12.82 18.71 -5.84
N THR A 435 11.65 18.87 -6.46
CA THR A 435 11.39 20.04 -7.33
C THR A 435 11.39 21.33 -6.53
N TRP A 436 10.88 21.31 -5.30
CA TRP A 436 10.92 22.45 -4.39
C TRP A 436 12.36 22.84 -4.07
N ASN A 437 13.19 21.88 -3.66
CA ASN A 437 14.59 22.11 -3.30
C ASN A 437 15.39 22.73 -4.45
N GLU A 438 15.18 22.25 -5.68
CA GLU A 438 15.84 22.80 -6.87
C GLU A 438 15.37 24.23 -7.21
N ILE A 439 14.06 24.50 -7.10
CA ILE A 439 13.50 25.85 -7.30
C ILE A 439 14.08 26.82 -6.26
N VAL A 440 14.06 26.41 -4.99
CA VAL A 440 14.54 27.22 -3.87
C VAL A 440 16.04 27.48 -3.95
N GLY A 441 16.84 26.45 -4.26
CA GLY A 441 18.28 26.57 -4.44
C GLY A 441 18.62 27.57 -5.55
N LEU A 442 18.01 27.41 -6.73
CA LEU A 442 18.22 28.34 -7.84
C LEU A 442 17.79 29.77 -7.49
N TYR A 443 16.63 29.94 -6.85
CA TYR A 443 16.18 31.25 -6.41
C TYR A 443 17.17 31.89 -5.43
N SER A 444 17.69 31.12 -4.46
CA SER A 444 18.70 31.58 -3.51
C SER A 444 19.99 32.00 -4.22
N ASP A 445 20.47 31.20 -5.17
CA ASP A 445 21.66 31.51 -5.98
C ASP A 445 21.49 32.82 -6.75
N LEU A 446 20.36 32.98 -7.43
CA LEU A 446 20.10 34.17 -8.24
C LEU A 446 19.91 35.43 -7.40
N LYS A 447 19.29 35.30 -6.22
CA LYS A 447 18.97 36.46 -5.36
C LYS A 447 20.14 36.87 -4.46
N TYR A 448 20.86 35.90 -3.89
CA TYR A 448 21.88 36.13 -2.86
C TYR A 448 23.31 35.82 -3.31
N GLY A 449 23.49 35.17 -4.47
CA GLY A 449 24.81 34.89 -5.05
C GLY A 449 25.54 33.68 -4.44
N PHE A 450 24.91 32.92 -3.54
CA PHE A 450 25.48 31.71 -2.93
C PHE A 450 24.41 30.62 -2.73
N ASP A 451 24.83 29.37 -2.91
CA ASP A 451 24.04 28.16 -2.66
C ASP A 451 23.95 27.95 -1.14
N LYS A 452 22.82 28.33 -0.55
CA LYS A 452 22.52 28.07 0.87
C LYS A 452 22.20 26.58 1.03
N ARG A 453 23.24 25.73 1.05
CA ARG A 453 23.09 24.29 1.29
C ARG A 453 22.70 24.00 2.73
N PRO A 454 22.01 22.87 2.98
CA PRO A 454 21.94 22.30 4.33
C PRO A 454 23.35 22.32 4.95
N TYR A 455 23.46 22.80 6.19
CA TYR A 455 24.72 22.91 6.97
C TYR A 455 25.74 24.00 6.57
N GLN A 456 25.42 24.93 5.65
CA GLN A 456 26.29 26.10 5.36
C GLN A 456 25.72 27.37 6.00
N ASN A 457 26.53 28.11 6.78
CA ASN A 457 26.11 29.38 7.41
C ASN A 457 26.35 30.57 6.44
N PRO A 458 25.40 31.50 6.18
CA PRO A 458 24.09 31.69 6.82
C PRO A 458 22.92 31.17 5.98
N GLY A 459 22.95 29.89 5.67
CA GLY A 459 21.90 29.11 5.02
C GLY A 459 21.08 28.24 5.97
N TYR A 460 20.97 28.62 7.25
CA TYR A 460 19.83 28.51 8.19
C TYR A 460 20.41 28.55 9.63
N THR A 461 20.06 29.57 10.42
CA THR A 461 20.28 29.54 11.87
C THR A 461 18.95 29.19 12.52
N ILE A 462 18.80 27.95 12.98
CA ILE A 462 17.62 27.50 13.71
C ILE A 462 18.05 27.36 15.18
N LYS A 463 17.43 28.15 16.06
CA LYS A 463 17.69 28.17 17.50
C LYS A 463 16.77 27.23 18.25
#